data_AF-A0A3D3KF03-F1
#
_entry.id   AF-A0A3D3KF03-F1
#
_cell.length_a   1.000
_cell.length_b   1.000
_cell.length_c   1.000
_cell.angle_alpha   90.00
_cell.angle_beta   90.00
_cell.angle_gamma   90.00
#
_symmetry.space_group_name_H-M   'P 1'
#
loop_
_entity.id
_entity.type
_entity.pdbx_description
1 polymer ?
#
loop_
_entity_poly.entity_id
_entity_poly.type
_entity_poly.pdbx_seq_one_letter_code
_entity_poly.pdbx_strand_id
1 'polypeptide(L)'
;MSLRSNVFSKRQPRLVFSMAISSVLFLTACSESHTQPEAEVVEAASDLSVFEGCYTVSQDEPAQIKVSQQEGLWVMQMKEPASAKRVWDNPEPLEAIENSAVPQFFSIDPEHVDAVIGRPDRVLVLAHVKPVYANIDPLLDSEYLSYIYRGANTIYRVECDDVNTDILANPHADIVIEDVDERI
;
A
#
# COMPACT_ATOMS: atom_id res chain seq x y z
N MET A 1 -14.41 41.76 -59.62
CA MET A 1 -14.74 40.31 -59.59
C MET A 1 -14.54 39.84 -58.16
N SER A 2 -15.61 39.67 -57.39
CA SER A 2 -16.34 38.39 -57.17
C SER A 2 -15.74 37.66 -55.95
N LEU A 3 -16.45 37.22 -54.89
CA LEU A 3 -17.80 37.39 -54.34
C LEU A 3 -17.83 36.56 -53.03
N ARG A 4 -18.89 36.74 -52.22
CA ARG A 4 -19.39 35.95 -51.07
C ARG A 4 -18.93 36.49 -49.69
N SER A 5 -19.77 37.14 -48.86
CA SER A 5 -21.15 36.86 -48.36
C SER A 5 -21.19 35.56 -47.54
N ASN A 6 -21.75 35.42 -46.33
CA ASN A 6 -22.75 36.13 -45.52
C ASN A 6 -22.54 35.72 -44.03
N VAL A 7 -22.64 36.63 -43.06
CA VAL A 7 -23.78 36.82 -42.13
C VAL A 7 -24.26 35.58 -41.37
N PHE A 8 -24.08 35.55 -40.04
CA PHE A 8 -25.21 35.30 -39.13
C PHE A 8 -24.98 35.92 -37.74
N SER A 9 -25.91 36.80 -37.35
CA SER A 9 -26.11 37.37 -36.00
C SER A 9 -26.84 36.33 -35.12
N LYS A 10 -27.02 36.37 -33.80
CA LYS A 10 -27.04 37.40 -32.76
C LYS A 10 -27.10 36.65 -31.41
N ARG A 11 -26.60 37.31 -30.37
CA ARG A 11 -26.90 37.25 -28.93
C ARG A 11 -28.10 36.40 -28.46
N GLN A 12 -27.90 35.68 -27.34
CA GLN A 12 -28.97 35.42 -26.36
C GLN A 12 -28.58 35.88 -24.93
N PRO A 13 -29.52 36.46 -24.15
CA PRO A 13 -29.32 36.97 -22.79
C PRO A 13 -29.80 35.99 -21.67
N ARG A 14 -29.54 36.41 -20.43
CA ARG A 14 -29.74 35.75 -19.11
C ARG A 14 -31.21 35.60 -18.63
N LEU A 15 -31.34 34.86 -17.51
CA LEU A 15 -32.42 34.83 -16.47
C LEU A 15 -33.65 33.95 -16.81
N VAL A 16 -34.31 33.16 -15.93
CA VAL A 16 -34.73 33.31 -14.51
C VAL A 16 -35.00 31.91 -13.89
N PHE A 17 -34.91 31.84 -12.55
CA PHE A 17 -35.47 30.86 -11.59
C PHE A 17 -36.83 30.21 -11.93
N SER A 18 -37.02 28.95 -11.54
CA SER A 18 -38.32 28.44 -11.05
C SER A 18 -38.16 27.25 -10.10
N MET A 19 -38.94 27.28 -9.02
CA MET A 19 -39.01 26.37 -7.89
C MET A 19 -40.25 25.48 -8.09
N ALA A 20 -40.12 24.16 -7.94
CA ALA A 20 -41.27 23.26 -7.80
C ALA A 20 -40.96 22.14 -6.82
N ILE A 21 -41.58 22.24 -5.64
CA ILE A 21 -41.65 21.22 -4.60
C ILE A 21 -42.70 20.20 -5.05
N SER A 22 -42.31 18.93 -5.16
CA SER A 22 -43.26 17.81 -5.27
C SER A 22 -42.90 16.75 -4.25
N SER A 23 -43.55 16.86 -3.09
CA SER A 23 -43.62 15.81 -2.07
C SER A 23 -44.46 14.66 -2.61
N VAL A 24 -43.84 13.51 -2.88
CA VAL A 24 -44.58 12.26 -3.10
C VAL A 24 -44.49 11.44 -1.82
N LEU A 25 -45.58 11.45 -1.04
CA LEU A 25 -45.80 10.50 0.05
C LEU A 25 -46.06 9.13 -0.57
N PHE A 26 -45.05 8.27 -0.61
CA PHE A 26 -45.27 6.83 -0.80
C PHE A 26 -45.50 6.21 0.58
N LEU A 27 -46.77 6.05 0.95
CA LEU A 27 -47.17 5.08 1.96
C LEU A 27 -47.22 3.70 1.27
N THR A 28 -46.12 2.98 1.32
CA THR A 28 -46.12 1.52 1.12
C THR A 28 -46.26 0.87 2.48
N ALA A 29 -47.48 0.50 2.84
CA ALA A 29 -47.70 -0.61 3.75
C ALA A 29 -47.33 -1.90 3.01
N CYS A 30 -46.45 -2.73 3.57
CA CYS A 30 -46.51 -4.19 3.48
C CYS A 30 -45.39 -4.87 4.30
N SER A 31 -45.86 -5.77 5.16
CA SER A 31 -45.19 -6.93 5.79
C SER A 31 -43.88 -6.74 6.55
N GLU A 32 -44.04 -6.87 7.87
CA GLU A 32 -43.03 -7.34 8.80
C GLU A 32 -42.53 -8.73 8.37
N SER A 33 -41.42 -8.72 7.64
CA SER A 33 -40.51 -9.87 7.53
C SER A 33 -39.21 -9.40 8.14
N HIS A 34 -38.83 -10.01 9.27
CA HIS A 34 -37.50 -9.86 9.86
C HIS A 34 -36.45 -10.36 8.85
N THR A 35 -35.98 -9.43 8.02
CA THR A 35 -34.71 -9.57 7.32
C THR A 35 -33.88 -8.40 7.80
N GLN A 36 -32.98 -8.68 8.74
CA GLN A 36 -31.85 -7.79 9.02
C GLN A 36 -31.24 -7.41 7.67
N PRO A 37 -31.08 -6.12 7.34
CA PRO A 37 -30.09 -5.77 6.35
C PRO A 37 -28.78 -6.27 6.95
N GLU A 38 -28.26 -7.35 6.39
CA GLU A 38 -26.85 -7.68 6.48
C GLU A 38 -26.15 -6.42 6.02
N ALA A 39 -25.64 -5.66 7.00
CA ALA A 39 -24.81 -4.52 6.72
C ALA A 39 -23.70 -5.09 5.85
N GLU A 40 -23.69 -4.71 4.58
CA GLU A 40 -22.50 -4.79 3.77
C GLU A 40 -21.46 -4.04 4.59
N VAL A 41 -20.61 -4.81 5.27
CA VAL A 41 -19.44 -4.30 5.96
C VAL A 41 -18.61 -3.77 4.82
N VAL A 42 -18.79 -2.48 4.51
CA VAL A 42 -17.82 -1.73 3.74
C VAL A 42 -16.57 -1.82 4.59
N GLU A 43 -15.69 -2.77 4.28
CA GLU A 43 -14.35 -2.81 4.85
C GLU A 43 -13.78 -1.42 4.60
N ALA A 44 -13.59 -0.69 5.70
CA ALA A 44 -12.93 0.59 5.63
C ALA A 44 -11.59 0.32 4.95
N ALA A 45 -11.36 0.96 3.81
CA ALA A 45 -10.09 0.84 3.11
C ALA A 45 -8.95 1.05 4.11
N SER A 46 -8.06 0.07 4.20
CA SER A 46 -6.96 0.07 5.16
C SER A 46 -6.12 1.34 4.97
N ASP A 47 -5.80 2.00 6.08
CA ASP A 47 -4.98 3.22 6.05
C ASP A 47 -3.53 2.86 5.73
N LEU A 48 -3.16 2.96 4.46
CA LEU A 48 -1.83 2.63 3.98
C LEU A 48 -0.78 3.68 4.38
N SER A 49 -1.17 4.84 4.94
CA SER A 49 -0.22 5.88 5.37
C SER A 49 0.70 5.41 6.51
N VAL A 50 0.27 4.38 7.25
CA VAL A 50 1.11 3.71 8.26
C VAL A 50 2.41 3.16 7.69
N PHE A 51 2.43 2.85 6.38
CA PHE A 51 3.59 2.34 5.68
C PHE A 51 4.51 3.42 5.12
N GLU A 52 4.15 4.71 5.12
CA GLU A 52 5.04 5.75 4.60
C GLU A 52 6.30 5.86 5.45
N GLY A 53 7.47 5.60 4.87
CA GLY A 53 8.73 5.65 5.61
C GLY A 53 9.84 4.83 4.98
N CYS A 54 10.94 4.71 5.73
CA CYS A 54 12.08 3.91 5.34
C CYS A 54 12.29 2.75 6.31
N TYR A 55 12.73 1.62 5.77
CA TYR A 55 12.79 0.36 6.48
C TYR A 55 14.11 -0.35 6.26
N THR A 56 14.48 -1.16 7.24
CA THR A 56 15.67 -2.02 7.23
C THR A 56 15.38 -3.31 7.97
N VAL A 57 16.17 -4.35 7.74
CA VAL A 57 16.06 -5.65 8.42
C VAL A 57 16.77 -5.67 9.79
N SER A 58 17.48 -4.61 10.15
CA SER A 58 18.21 -4.47 11.42
C SER A 58 18.19 -3.02 11.92
N GLN A 59 17.92 -2.79 13.20
CA GLN A 59 17.85 -1.45 13.79
C GLN A 59 19.15 -0.64 13.64
N ASP A 60 20.28 -1.33 13.54
CA ASP A 60 21.61 -0.72 13.45
C ASP A 60 22.08 -0.50 12.00
N GLU A 61 21.24 -0.84 11.02
CA GLU A 61 21.56 -0.70 9.60
C GLU A 61 20.86 0.52 8.97
N PRO A 62 21.47 1.15 7.95
CA PRO A 62 20.82 2.21 7.20
C PRO A 62 19.55 1.70 6.52
N ALA A 63 18.67 2.62 6.12
CA ALA A 63 17.48 2.29 5.35
C ALA A 63 17.83 1.49 4.08
N GLN A 64 17.05 0.47 3.75
CA GLN A 64 17.21 -0.37 2.56
C GLN A 64 15.99 -0.32 1.64
N ILE A 65 14.81 -0.09 2.23
CA ILE A 65 13.53 -0.01 1.52
C ILE A 65 12.91 1.34 1.85
N LYS A 66 12.36 2.03 0.87
CA LYS A 66 11.56 3.25 1.04
C LYS A 66 10.17 3.00 0.51
N VAL A 67 9.15 3.34 1.29
CA VAL A 67 7.75 3.36 0.87
C VAL A 67 7.26 4.79 0.92
N SER A 68 6.65 5.25 -0.16
CA SER A 68 6.17 6.63 -0.30
C SER A 68 4.96 6.71 -1.22
N GLN A 69 4.25 7.83 -1.17
CA GLN A 69 3.21 8.13 -2.14
C GLN A 69 3.76 9.03 -3.26
N GLN A 70 3.60 8.59 -4.52
CA GLN A 70 3.99 9.34 -5.71
C GLN A 70 2.81 9.39 -6.68
N GLU A 71 2.39 10.59 -7.08
CA GLU A 71 1.25 10.80 -7.98
C GLU A 71 -0.06 10.13 -7.52
N GLY A 72 -0.24 9.99 -6.20
CA GLY A 72 -1.40 9.34 -5.59
C GLY A 72 -1.31 7.80 -5.54
N LEU A 73 -0.23 7.21 -6.05
CA LEU A 73 0.04 5.78 -5.99
C LEU A 73 1.06 5.49 -4.88
N TRP A 74 0.88 4.37 -4.20
CA TRP A 74 1.89 3.85 -3.29
C TRP A 74 2.98 3.18 -4.10
N VAL A 75 4.22 3.50 -3.76
CA VAL A 75 5.40 2.94 -4.41
C VAL A 75 6.45 2.55 -3.37
N MET A 76 7.21 1.52 -3.69
CA MET A 76 8.46 1.21 -3.01
C MET A 76 9.66 1.55 -3.88
N GLN A 77 10.78 1.80 -3.23
CA GLN A 77 12.09 1.90 -3.84
C GLN A 77 13.11 1.15 -2.97
N MET A 78 14.04 0.46 -3.61
CA MET A 78 15.19 -0.14 -2.95
C MET A 78 16.36 0.83 -2.96
N LYS A 79 17.15 0.82 -1.90
CA LYS A 79 18.40 1.58 -1.85
C LYS A 79 19.44 0.91 -2.74
N GLU A 80 20.12 1.71 -3.55
CA GLU A 80 21.14 1.25 -4.48
C GLU A 80 22.56 1.45 -3.95
N PRO A 81 23.52 0.62 -4.40
CA PRO A 81 24.92 0.78 -4.04
C PRO A 81 25.54 2.06 -4.63
N ALA A 82 26.71 2.42 -4.09
CA ALA A 82 27.47 3.61 -4.50
C ALA A 82 27.79 3.65 -6.00
N SER A 83 27.98 2.48 -6.60
CA SER A 83 28.27 2.32 -8.01
C SER A 83 27.14 2.78 -8.94
N ALA A 84 25.88 2.82 -8.46
CA ALA A 84 24.72 3.06 -9.30
C ALA A 84 24.43 4.56 -9.56
N LYS A 85 25.14 5.48 -8.90
CA LYS A 85 25.02 6.95 -9.06
C LYS A 85 23.64 7.54 -8.77
N ARG A 86 22.75 6.76 -8.16
CA ARG A 86 21.50 7.18 -7.54
C ARG A 86 21.38 6.51 -6.18
N VAL A 87 20.57 7.08 -5.29
CA VAL A 87 20.41 6.56 -3.92
C VAL A 87 19.30 5.51 -3.87
N TRP A 88 18.16 5.84 -4.46
CA TRP A 88 16.99 4.98 -4.56
C TRP A 88 16.82 4.54 -6.01
N ASP A 89 16.36 3.31 -6.22
CA ASP A 89 16.05 2.78 -7.54
C ASP A 89 14.78 3.40 -8.15
N ASN A 90 14.20 2.75 -9.17
CA ASN A 90 12.97 3.25 -9.77
C ASN A 90 11.76 2.90 -8.88
N PRO A 91 10.79 3.81 -8.72
CA PRO A 91 9.56 3.51 -8.01
C PRO A 91 8.82 2.29 -8.60
N GLU A 92 8.56 1.30 -7.76
CA GLU A 92 7.77 0.12 -8.08
C GLU A 92 6.39 0.22 -7.39
N PRO A 93 5.29 -0.11 -8.07
CA PRO A 93 3.95 0.06 -7.51
C PRO A 93 3.69 -0.90 -6.35
N LEU A 94 2.93 -0.41 -5.38
CA LEU A 94 2.37 -1.18 -4.29
C LEU A 94 0.85 -1.12 -4.32
N GLU A 95 0.20 -2.18 -3.87
CA GLU A 95 -1.24 -2.27 -3.73
C GLU A 95 -1.64 -2.80 -2.35
N ALA A 96 -2.82 -2.39 -1.89
CA ALA A 96 -3.43 -2.97 -0.71
C ALA A 96 -3.64 -4.47 -0.92
N ILE A 97 -3.40 -5.25 0.13
CA ILE A 97 -3.68 -6.68 0.15
C ILE A 97 -4.76 -6.90 1.21
N GLU A 98 -5.77 -7.69 0.87
CA GLU A 98 -6.85 -8.03 1.79
C GLU A 98 -6.31 -8.78 3.02
N ASN A 99 -6.84 -8.46 4.20
CA ASN A 99 -6.41 -9.11 5.45
C ASN A 99 -6.61 -10.63 5.40
N SER A 100 -7.59 -11.13 4.64
CA SER A 100 -7.80 -12.57 4.40
C SER A 100 -6.61 -13.28 3.74
N ALA A 101 -5.70 -12.55 3.08
CA ALA A 101 -4.51 -13.09 2.45
C ALA A 101 -3.28 -13.14 3.39
N VAL A 102 -3.33 -12.52 4.58
CA VAL A 102 -2.24 -12.52 5.57
C VAL A 102 -1.63 -13.91 5.83
N PRO A 103 -2.41 -14.99 6.00
CA PRO A 103 -1.85 -16.31 6.31
C PRO A 103 -1.01 -16.92 5.17
N GLN A 104 -1.04 -16.34 3.96
CA GLN A 104 -0.20 -16.76 2.84
C GLN A 104 1.24 -16.26 2.99
N PHE A 105 1.46 -15.21 3.79
CA PHE A 105 2.73 -14.49 3.90
C PHE A 105 3.29 -14.54 5.32
N PHE A 106 2.43 -14.46 6.34
CA PHE A 106 2.84 -14.31 7.74
C PHE A 106 2.15 -15.34 8.63
N SER A 107 2.89 -15.86 9.61
CA SER A 107 2.34 -16.75 10.64
C SER A 107 1.76 -15.94 11.81
N ILE A 108 0.75 -15.11 11.51
CA ILE A 108 0.04 -14.26 12.47
C ILE A 108 -1.47 -14.33 12.19
N ASP A 109 -2.29 -14.19 13.23
CA ASP A 109 -3.74 -14.07 13.05
C ASP A 109 -4.07 -12.76 12.30
N PRO A 110 -4.81 -12.80 11.19
CA PRO A 110 -5.27 -11.61 10.47
C PRO A 110 -5.97 -10.57 11.36
N GLU A 111 -6.61 -10.99 12.46
CA GLU A 111 -7.28 -10.07 13.38
C GLU A 111 -6.30 -9.13 14.12
N HIS A 112 -5.00 -9.47 14.14
CA HIS A 112 -3.94 -8.67 14.75
C HIS A 112 -3.23 -7.74 13.75
N VAL A 113 -3.64 -7.74 12.49
CA VAL A 113 -3.05 -6.92 11.41
C VAL A 113 -3.99 -5.78 11.06
N ASP A 114 -3.46 -4.55 11.03
CA ASP A 114 -4.24 -3.34 10.70
C ASP A 114 -4.24 -3.05 9.20
N ALA A 115 -3.13 -3.31 8.52
CA ALA A 115 -3.01 -3.10 7.09
C ALA A 115 -1.95 -4.02 6.47
N VAL A 116 -2.12 -4.30 5.17
CA VAL A 116 -1.14 -5.04 4.35
C VAL A 116 -1.00 -4.32 3.02
N ILE A 117 0.24 -4.14 2.59
CA ILE A 117 0.57 -3.57 1.29
C ILE A 117 1.66 -4.41 0.62
N GLY A 118 1.65 -4.55 -0.70
CA GLY A 118 2.71 -5.32 -1.37
C GLY A 118 2.82 -5.05 -2.85
N ARG A 119 3.90 -5.54 -3.44
CA ARG A 119 4.09 -5.54 -4.89
C ARG A 119 3.02 -6.43 -5.55
N PRO A 120 2.53 -6.09 -6.75
CA PRO A 120 1.61 -6.94 -7.52
C PRO A 120 2.11 -8.36 -7.76
N ASP A 121 3.43 -8.56 -7.84
CA ASP A 121 4.06 -9.89 -8.03
C ASP A 121 4.32 -10.65 -6.73
N ARG A 122 3.99 -10.06 -5.57
CA ARG A 122 4.17 -10.63 -4.22
C ARG A 122 5.61 -10.99 -3.86
N VAL A 123 6.60 -10.44 -4.57
CA VAL A 123 8.01 -10.58 -4.19
C VAL A 123 8.30 -9.86 -2.86
N LEU A 124 7.59 -8.75 -2.61
CA LEU A 124 7.60 -8.03 -1.35
C LEU A 124 6.16 -7.79 -0.88
N VAL A 125 5.88 -8.16 0.36
CA VAL A 125 4.64 -7.81 1.08
C VAL A 125 5.02 -7.28 2.46
N LEU A 126 4.41 -6.18 2.88
CA LEU A 126 4.56 -5.59 4.20
C LEU A 126 3.23 -5.68 4.95
N ALA A 127 3.31 -6.01 6.23
CA ALA A 127 2.17 -5.95 7.13
C ALA A 127 2.49 -5.02 8.30
N HIS A 128 1.48 -4.25 8.72
CA HIS A 128 1.52 -3.51 9.97
C HIS A 128 0.63 -4.21 10.98
N VAL A 129 1.26 -4.63 12.07
CA VAL A 129 0.63 -5.35 13.17
C VAL A 129 0.17 -4.33 14.20
N LYS A 130 -1.00 -4.58 14.80
CA LYS A 130 -1.54 -3.76 15.89
C LYS A 130 -0.48 -3.56 16.96
N PRO A 131 -0.18 -2.30 17.36
CA PRO A 131 0.81 -1.99 18.40
C PRO A 131 0.61 -2.80 19.69
N VAL A 132 -0.65 -3.00 20.10
CA VAL A 132 -1.00 -3.76 21.32
C VAL A 132 -0.52 -5.21 21.21
N TYR A 133 -0.59 -5.82 20.02
CA TYR A 133 -0.16 -7.20 19.81
C TYR A 133 1.37 -7.31 19.72
N ALA A 134 2.02 -6.42 18.96
CA ALA A 134 3.48 -6.38 18.86
C ALA A 134 4.17 -6.21 20.23
N ASN A 135 3.52 -5.50 21.17
CA ASN A 135 4.06 -5.30 22.52
C ASN A 135 3.95 -6.53 23.45
N ILE A 136 3.10 -7.52 23.13
CA ILE A 136 2.87 -8.69 23.98
C ILE A 136 3.43 -9.99 23.42
N ASP A 137 3.69 -10.06 22.11
CA ASP A 137 4.30 -11.21 21.47
C ASP A 137 5.84 -11.06 21.46
N PRO A 138 6.60 -11.87 22.22
CA PRO A 138 8.05 -11.79 22.23
C PRO A 138 8.71 -12.19 20.90
N LEU A 139 7.97 -12.77 19.95
CA LEU A 139 8.46 -13.08 18.61
C LEU A 139 8.39 -11.87 17.66
N LEU A 140 7.69 -10.80 18.06
CA LEU A 140 7.60 -9.55 17.32
C LEU A 140 8.44 -8.50 18.03
N ASP A 141 9.55 -8.10 17.42
CA ASP A 141 10.41 -7.02 17.90
C ASP A 141 10.11 -5.67 17.22
N SER A 142 9.09 -5.64 16.36
CA SER A 142 8.60 -4.49 15.60
C SER A 142 7.14 -4.70 15.21
N GLU A 143 6.42 -3.60 15.02
CA GLU A 143 5.07 -3.59 14.45
C GLU A 143 5.03 -3.88 12.94
N TYR A 144 6.19 -3.89 12.29
CA TYR A 144 6.30 -4.05 10.85
C TYR A 144 6.89 -5.40 10.48
N LEU A 145 6.21 -6.11 9.60
CA LEU A 145 6.65 -7.38 9.02
C LEU A 145 6.92 -7.19 7.54
N SER A 146 7.91 -7.92 7.01
CA SER A 146 8.14 -8.07 5.59
C SER A 146 8.20 -9.53 5.19
N TYR A 147 7.58 -9.84 4.06
CA TYR A 147 7.74 -11.10 3.34
C TYR A 147 8.52 -10.79 2.07
N ILE A 148 9.77 -11.25 2.02
CA ILE A 148 10.68 -11.02 0.90
C ILE A 148 11.30 -12.36 0.50
N TYR A 149 11.29 -12.70 -0.78
CA TYR A 149 11.85 -13.96 -1.30
C TYR A 149 11.41 -15.23 -0.54
N ARG A 150 10.15 -15.29 -0.11
CA ARG A 150 9.56 -16.40 0.66
C ARG A 150 10.00 -16.52 2.12
N GLY A 151 10.74 -15.57 2.65
CA GLY A 151 11.03 -15.44 4.08
C GLY A 151 10.20 -14.32 4.69
N ALA A 152 9.51 -14.61 5.80
CA ALA A 152 8.84 -13.60 6.62
C ALA A 152 9.76 -13.21 7.78
N ASN A 153 10.02 -11.91 7.94
CA ASN A 153 10.84 -11.37 9.02
C ASN A 153 10.24 -10.05 9.52
N THR A 154 10.56 -9.70 10.75
CA THR A 154 10.34 -8.34 11.25
C THR A 154 11.26 -7.36 10.51
N ILE A 155 10.79 -6.14 10.31
CA ILE A 155 11.57 -5.03 9.77
C ILE A 155 11.38 -3.81 10.66
N TYR A 156 12.32 -2.89 10.64
CA TYR A 156 12.28 -1.71 11.49
C TYR A 156 12.14 -0.47 10.64
N ARG A 157 11.23 0.41 11.06
CA ARG A 157 11.14 1.75 10.51
C ARG A 157 12.31 2.58 11.05
N VAL A 158 13.08 3.18 10.16
CA VAL A 158 14.26 4.00 10.46
C VAL A 158 14.17 5.35 9.77
N GLU A 159 15.08 6.26 10.10
CA GLU A 159 15.18 7.53 9.41
C GLU A 159 15.49 7.30 7.92
N CYS A 160 14.77 8.00 7.06
CA CYS A 160 15.11 8.04 5.65
C CYS A 160 16.40 8.83 5.47
N ASP A 161 17.40 8.20 4.88
CA ASP A 161 18.64 8.86 4.51
C ASP A 161 18.83 8.82 3.00
N ASP A 162 19.26 9.95 2.44
CA ASP A 162 19.61 10.07 1.03
C ASP A 162 21.13 9.89 0.81
N VAL A 163 21.80 9.19 1.74
CA VAL A 163 23.23 8.92 1.65
C VAL A 163 23.43 7.62 0.91
N ASN A 164 24.25 7.67 -0.14
CA ASN A 164 24.65 6.45 -0.82
C ASN A 164 25.65 5.68 0.06
N THR A 165 25.12 4.83 0.93
CA THR A 165 25.89 3.87 1.73
C THR A 165 26.19 2.66 0.87
N ASP A 166 27.44 2.23 0.83
CA ASP A 166 27.83 0.99 0.15
C ASP A 166 27.33 -0.22 0.96
N ILE A 167 26.05 -0.55 0.77
CA ILE A 167 25.36 -1.70 1.38
C ILE A 167 26.01 -3.02 0.94
N LEU A 168 26.78 -2.98 -0.16
CA LEU A 168 27.54 -4.11 -0.72
C LEU A 168 29.02 -4.10 -0.34
N ALA A 169 29.50 -3.16 0.48
CA ALA A 169 30.87 -3.22 1.00
C ALA A 169 31.07 -4.43 1.93
N ASN A 170 29.99 -5.04 2.42
CA ASN A 170 30.03 -6.29 3.15
C ASN A 170 28.71 -7.08 3.03
N PRO A 171 28.36 -7.60 1.84
CA PRO A 171 27.05 -8.20 1.62
C PRO A 171 26.96 -9.62 2.19
N HIS A 172 28.09 -10.35 2.24
CA HIS A 172 28.21 -11.73 2.72
C HIS A 172 29.68 -12.07 2.99
N ALA A 173 30.30 -11.57 4.06
CA ALA A 173 31.45 -12.30 4.59
C ALA A 173 30.91 -13.64 5.12
N ASP A 174 30.94 -14.66 4.26
CA ASP A 174 30.65 -16.09 4.52
C ASP A 174 29.22 -16.62 4.31
N ILE A 175 28.53 -16.29 3.20
CA ILE A 175 27.52 -17.24 2.68
C ILE A 175 28.19 -18.18 1.67
N VAL A 176 28.62 -19.34 2.16
CA VAL A 176 28.94 -20.50 1.33
C VAL A 176 27.64 -21.30 1.15
N ILE A 177 27.08 -21.28 -0.06
CA ILE A 177 26.03 -22.23 -0.43
C ILE A 177 26.74 -23.53 -0.80
N GLU A 178 26.81 -24.47 0.13
CA GLU A 178 27.25 -25.84 -0.18
C GLU A 178 26.09 -26.56 -0.89
N ASP A 179 26.37 -27.13 -2.07
CA ASP A 179 25.43 -28.00 -2.77
C ASP A 179 25.07 -29.21 -1.88
N VAL A 180 23.78 -29.46 -1.68
CA VAL A 180 23.29 -30.67 -1.01
C VAL A 180 23.58 -31.87 -1.92
N ASP A 181 24.47 -32.76 -1.49
CA ASP A 181 24.81 -33.99 -2.21
C ASP A 181 23.56 -34.88 -2.34
N GLU A 182 23.00 -34.98 -3.55
CA GLU A 182 21.87 -35.84 -3.91
C GLU A 182 22.27 -37.34 -4.01
N ARG A 183 23.02 -37.85 -3.02
CA ARG A 183 23.32 -39.27 -2.91
C ARG A 183 22.82 -39.82 -1.59
N ILE A 184 21.54 -40.20 -1.59
CA ILE A 184 20.99 -41.24 -0.71
C ILE A 184 20.61 -42.42 -1.60
#